data_AF-A0A7W0LX10-F1
#
_entry.id   AF-A0A7W0LX10-F1
#
_cell.length_a   1.000
_cell.length_b   1.000
_cell.length_c   1.000
_cell.angle_alpha   90.00
_cell.angle_beta   90.00
_cell.angle_gamma   90.00
#
_symmetry.space_group_name_H-M   'P 1'
#
loop_
_entity.id
_entity.type
_entity.pdbx_description
1 polymer ?
#
loop_
_entity_poly.entity_id
_entity_poly.type
_entity_poly.pdbx_seq_one_letter_code
_entity_poly.pdbx_strand_id
1 'polypeptide(L)'
;IGTDALFARQVIAHGREGDVLLAMSTSGNSANVIEALAEARRGGLETIAMVGYDGGSVAEDRLADHVVVTRSEHIPRIQEAQASAWHVIRELLEVP
;
A
#
# COMPACT_ATOMS: atom_id res chain seq x y z
N ILE A 1 12.85 11.25 -16.41
CA ILE A 1 12.96 10.07 -15.52
C ILE A 1 11.57 9.84 -14.95
N GLY A 2 10.90 8.74 -15.27
CA GLY A 2 9.49 8.52 -14.93
C GLY A 2 9.26 8.28 -13.44
N THR A 3 8.18 8.83 -12.89
CA THR A 3 7.79 8.69 -11.49
C THR A 3 7.23 7.30 -11.16
N ASP A 4 6.85 6.54 -12.19
CA ASP A 4 6.15 5.26 -12.05
C ASP A 4 7.02 4.17 -11.40
N ALA A 5 8.34 4.23 -11.55
CA ALA A 5 9.24 3.25 -10.92
C ALA A 5 9.85 3.75 -9.59
N LEU A 6 9.41 4.88 -9.05
CA LEU A 6 10.07 5.53 -7.91
C LEU A 6 10.13 4.61 -6.68
N PHE A 7 8.99 4.07 -6.26
CA PHE A 7 8.89 3.21 -5.08
C PHE A 7 9.39 1.79 -5.36
N ALA A 8 9.14 1.28 -6.56
CA ALA A 8 9.61 -0.02 -7.03
C ALA A 8 11.14 -0.18 -6.90
N ARG A 9 11.90 0.87 -7.24
CA ARG A 9 13.37 0.87 -7.08
C ARG A 9 13.80 0.74 -5.62
N GLN A 10 13.05 1.33 -4.69
CA GLN A 10 13.33 1.21 -3.26
C GLN A 10 13.00 -0.20 -2.75
N VAL A 11 11.90 -0.79 -3.22
CA VAL A 11 11.53 -2.18 -2.92
C VAL A 11 12.61 -3.14 -3.41
N ILE A 12 13.05 -3.02 -4.66
CA ILE A 12 14.14 -3.85 -5.21
C ILE A 12 15.44 -3.71 -4.41
N ALA A 13 15.77 -2.47 -4.00
CA ALA A 13 17.03 -2.20 -3.31
C ALA A 13 17.05 -2.66 -1.84
N HIS A 14 15.90 -2.67 -1.17
CA HIS A 14 15.84 -2.83 0.28
C HIS A 14 15.02 -4.03 0.76
N GLY A 15 14.01 -4.45 -0.01
CA GLY A 15 13.10 -5.53 0.36
C GLY A 15 13.76 -6.91 0.27
N ARG A 16 13.45 -7.75 1.25
CA ARG A 16 13.87 -9.15 1.30
C ARG A 16 12.65 -10.05 1.51
N GLU A 17 12.79 -11.32 1.14
CA GLU A 17 11.79 -12.34 1.46
C GLU A 17 11.47 -12.32 2.96
N GLY A 18 10.17 -12.28 3.29
CA GLY A 18 9.68 -12.16 4.66
C GLY A 18 9.55 -10.73 5.20
N ASP A 19 10.03 -9.71 4.48
CA ASP A 19 9.68 -8.32 4.80
C ASP A 19 8.22 -8.02 4.38
N VAL A 20 7.68 -6.90 4.87
CA VAL A 20 6.32 -6.44 4.55
C VAL A 20 6.37 -5.09 3.84
N LEU A 21 5.68 -4.96 2.70
CA LEU A 21 5.40 -3.68 2.06
C LEU A 21 4.00 -3.20 2.47
N LEU A 22 3.94 -2.05 3.15
CA LEU A 22 2.70 -1.31 3.39
C LEU A 22 2.60 -0.14 2.41
N ALA A 23 1.65 -0.23 1.49
CA ALA A 23 1.38 0.75 0.45
C ALA A 23 0.15 1.61 0.79
N MET A 24 0.20 2.90 0.45
CA MET A 24 -0.90 3.84 0.67
C MET A 24 -1.18 4.61 -0.63
N SER A 25 -2.43 4.62 -1.07
CA SER A 25 -2.90 5.41 -2.21
C SER A 25 -4.33 5.85 -1.95
N THR A 26 -4.69 7.11 -2.14
CA THR A 26 -6.09 7.52 -1.92
C THR A 26 -7.02 6.99 -3.01
N SER A 27 -6.51 6.61 -4.20
CA SER A 27 -7.32 6.10 -5.32
C SER A 27 -7.16 4.59 -5.59
N GLY A 28 -6.06 3.97 -5.16
CA GLY A 28 -5.73 2.60 -5.56
C GLY A 28 -5.35 2.45 -7.04
N ASN A 29 -5.16 3.56 -7.76
CA ASN A 29 -4.79 3.59 -9.20
C ASN A 29 -3.42 4.24 -9.46
N SER A 30 -2.66 4.56 -8.41
CA SER A 30 -1.35 5.18 -8.55
C SER A 30 -0.37 4.18 -9.17
N ALA A 31 0.08 4.43 -10.40
CA ALA A 31 0.97 3.53 -11.15
C ALA A 31 2.25 3.18 -10.37
N ASN A 32 2.81 4.15 -9.65
CA ASN A 32 4.00 3.93 -8.81
C ASN A 32 3.77 3.04 -7.59
N VAL A 33 2.55 3.00 -7.05
CA VAL A 33 2.16 2.10 -5.97
C VAL A 33 1.92 0.69 -6.52
N ILE A 34 1.25 0.60 -7.67
CA ILE A 34 1.00 -0.68 -8.35
C ILE A 34 2.33 -1.36 -8.70
N GLU A 35 3.29 -0.62 -9.26
CA GLU A 35 4.60 -1.18 -9.60
C GLU A 35 5.37 -1.63 -8.34
N ALA A 36 5.29 -0.87 -7.24
CA ALA A 36 5.91 -1.27 -5.97
C ALA A 36 5.30 -2.54 -5.39
N LEU A 37 3.98 -2.70 -5.44
CA LEU A 37 3.29 -3.93 -5.03
C LEU A 37 3.71 -5.12 -5.89
N ALA A 38 3.85 -4.92 -7.20
CA ALA A 38 4.30 -5.95 -8.13
C ALA A 38 5.75 -6.40 -7.85
N GLU A 39 6.66 -5.46 -7.57
CA GLU A 39 8.04 -5.78 -7.18
C GLU A 39 8.11 -6.46 -5.80
N ALA A 40 7.32 -6.01 -4.82
CA ALA A 40 7.29 -6.62 -3.49
C ALA A 40 6.86 -8.09 -3.56
N ARG A 41 5.77 -8.37 -4.31
CA ARG A 41 5.29 -9.73 -4.52
C ARG A 41 6.35 -10.60 -5.23
N ARG A 42 7.03 -10.06 -6.25
CA ARG A 42 8.14 -10.76 -6.93
C ARG A 42 9.31 -11.06 -6.00
N GLY A 43 9.59 -10.16 -5.04
CA GLY A 43 10.63 -10.33 -4.03
C GLY A 43 10.26 -11.22 -2.84
N GLY A 44 9.04 -11.76 -2.79
CA GLY A 44 8.57 -12.59 -1.67
C GLY A 44 8.22 -11.80 -0.41
N LEU A 45 7.91 -10.50 -0.55
CA LEU A 45 7.40 -9.69 0.54
C LEU A 45 5.89 -9.91 0.69
N GLU A 46 5.40 -9.87 1.93
CA GLU A 46 3.96 -9.76 2.19
C GLU A 46 3.51 -8.32 1.90
N THR A 47 2.33 -8.17 1.30
CA THR A 47 1.85 -6.88 0.79
C THR A 47 0.54 -6.46 1.44
N ILE A 48 0.53 -5.24 1.99
CA ILE A 48 -0.66 -4.59 2.55
C ILE A 48 -0.91 -3.30 1.76
N ALA A 49 -2.15 -3.07 1.33
CA ALA A 49 -2.53 -1.83 0.67
C ALA A 49 -3.69 -1.14 1.41
N MET A 50 -3.49 0.11 1.81
CA MET A 50 -4.55 1.00 2.28
C MET A 50 -4.97 1.92 1.14
N VAL A 51 -6.21 1.77 0.67
CA VAL A 51 -6.75 2.47 -0.49
C VAL A 51 -8.05 3.21 -0.19
N GLY A 52 -8.46 4.15 -1.05
CA GLY A 52 -9.71 4.89 -0.91
C GLY A 52 -10.68 4.69 -2.08
N TYR A 53 -11.78 5.44 -2.09
CA TYR A 53 -12.89 5.29 -3.03
C TYR A 53 -13.45 3.85 -3.04
N ASP A 54 -13.48 3.22 -4.21
CA ASP A 54 -13.84 1.82 -4.43
C ASP A 54 -12.63 0.87 -4.31
N GLY A 55 -11.44 1.43 -4.11
CA GLY A 55 -10.18 0.71 -3.99
C GLY A 55 -9.37 0.62 -5.29
N GLY A 56 -9.92 1.08 -6.41
CA GLY A 56 -9.26 1.09 -7.72
C GLY A 56 -8.72 -0.28 -8.17
N SER A 57 -7.74 -0.24 -9.07
CA SER A 57 -7.09 -1.43 -9.65
C SER A 57 -6.48 -2.31 -8.56
N VAL A 58 -5.95 -1.72 -7.48
CA VAL A 58 -5.38 -2.48 -6.35
C VAL A 58 -6.40 -3.43 -5.74
N ALA A 59 -7.65 -3.00 -5.54
CA ALA A 59 -8.70 -3.85 -4.98
C ALA A 59 -9.32 -4.77 -6.04
N GLU A 60 -9.61 -4.24 -7.23
CA GLU A 60 -10.25 -4.99 -8.33
C GLU A 60 -9.39 -6.18 -8.79
N ASP A 61 -8.10 -5.93 -9.02
CA ASP A 61 -7.14 -6.93 -9.52
C ASP A 61 -6.42 -7.68 -8.39
N ARG A 62 -6.75 -7.40 -7.12
CA ARG A 62 -6.16 -8.02 -5.92
C ARG A 62 -4.63 -7.92 -5.91
N LEU A 63 -4.12 -6.71 -6.11
CA LEU A 63 -2.67 -6.47 -6.28
C LEU A 63 -1.88 -6.51 -4.96
N ALA A 64 -2.55 -6.58 -3.80
CA ALA A 64 -1.93 -6.81 -2.49
C ALA A 64 -2.56 -8.02 -1.78
N ASP A 65 -1.82 -8.64 -0.86
CA ASP A 65 -2.31 -9.79 -0.08
C ASP A 65 -3.43 -9.37 0.88
N HIS A 66 -3.30 -8.18 1.47
CA HIS A 66 -4.32 -7.56 2.31
C HIS A 66 -4.69 -6.18 1.77
N VAL A 67 -5.98 -5.93 1.56
CA VAL A 67 -6.48 -4.65 1.03
C VAL A 67 -7.49 -4.04 2.01
N VAL A 68 -7.21 -2.83 2.48
CA VAL A 68 -8.10 -2.03 3.34
C VAL A 68 -8.64 -0.86 2.55
N VAL A 69 -9.95 -0.89 2.23
CA VAL A 69 -10.61 0.15 1.44
C VAL A 69 -11.36 1.12 2.35
N THR A 70 -10.94 2.39 2.37
CA THR A 70 -11.69 3.49 2.97
C THR A 70 -12.69 4.03 1.95
N ARG A 71 -13.95 3.61 2.06
CA ARG A 71 -15.03 4.06 1.17
C ARG A 71 -15.45 5.49 1.47
N SER A 72 -14.86 6.42 0.75
CA SER A 72 -15.20 7.84 0.80
C SER A 72 -14.83 8.50 -0.53
N GLU A 73 -15.57 9.52 -0.93
CA GLU A 73 -15.24 10.35 -2.10
C GLU A 73 -14.38 11.57 -1.74
N HIS A 74 -14.09 11.77 -0.44
CA HIS A 74 -13.33 12.90 0.07
C HIS A 74 -11.91 12.50 0.45
N ILE A 75 -10.92 12.93 -0.34
CA ILE A 75 -9.50 12.65 -0.13
C ILE A 75 -9.03 12.92 1.31
N PRO A 76 -9.37 14.04 1.97
CA PRO A 76 -8.95 14.27 3.35
C PRO A 76 -9.45 13.20 4.32
N ARG A 77 -10.69 12.69 4.13
CA ARG A 77 -11.25 11.61 4.97
C ARG A 77 -10.55 10.29 4.74
N ILE A 78 -10.16 10.00 3.49
CA ILE A 78 -9.36 8.82 3.17
C ILE A 78 -8.01 8.90 3.89
N GLN A 79 -7.33 10.05 3.81
CA GLN A 79 -6.03 10.25 4.44
C GLN A 79 -6.11 10.21 5.98
N GLU A 80 -7.15 10.82 6.58
CA GLU A 80 -7.41 10.74 8.02
C GLU A 80 -7.58 9.28 8.47
N ALA A 81 -8.42 8.51 7.78
CA ALA A 81 -8.64 7.10 8.10
C ALA A 81 -7.38 6.25 7.94
N GLN A 82 -6.62 6.49 6.86
CA GLN A 82 -5.33 5.85 6.60
C GLN A 82 -4.31 6.14 7.70
N ALA A 83 -4.21 7.40 8.16
CA ALA A 83 -3.33 7.78 9.26
C ALA A 83 -3.78 7.13 10.59
N SER A 84 -5.09 7.08 10.86
CA SER A 84 -5.64 6.38 12.03
C SER A 84 -5.32 4.88 11.99
N ALA A 85 -5.51 4.22 10.85
CA ALA A 85 -5.19 2.80 10.68
C ALA A 85 -3.70 2.52 10.89
N TRP A 86 -2.82 3.38 10.35
CA TRP A 86 -1.38 3.29 10.60
C TRP A 86 -1.05 3.42 12.10
N HIS A 87 -1.65 4.36 12.82
CA HIS A 87 -1.44 4.49 14.26
C HIS A 87 -1.88 3.24 15.04
N VAL A 88 -3.02 2.63 14.68
CA VAL A 88 -3.47 1.38 15.31
C VAL A 88 -2.50 0.24 15.04
N ILE A 89 -2.05 0.06 13.79
CA ILE A 89 -1.05 -0.98 13.45
C ILE A 89 0.22 -0.78 14.26
N ARG A 90 0.70 0.46 14.32
CA ARG A 90 1.88 0.80 15.11
C ARG A 90 1.70 0.45 16.59
N GLU A 91 0.59 0.83 17.20
CA GLU A 91 0.29 0.54 18.61
C GLU A 91 0.22 -0.97 18.88
N LEU A 92 -0.38 -1.74 17.97
CA LEU A 92 -0.47 -3.20 18.08
C LEU A 92 0.89 -3.89 17.93
N LEU A 93 1.83 -3.31 17.19
CA LEU A 93 3.19 -3.81 17.04
C LEU A 93 4.12 -3.39 18.20
N GLU A 94 3.80 -2.29 18.87
CA GLU A 94 4.55 -1.77 20.04
C GLU A 94 4.18 -2.49 21.36
N VAL A 95 3.34 -3.55 21.31
CA VAL A 95 2.99 -4.33 22.51
C VAL A 95 4.25 -5.03 23.05
N PRO A 96 4.62 -4.80 24.33
CA PRO A 96 5.86 -5.31 24.94
C PRO A 96 5.91 -6.83 25.09
#